data_AF-A0A6G3QSJ1-F1
#
_entry.id   AF-A0A6G3QSJ1-F1
#
_cell.length_a   1.000
_cell.length_b   1.000
_cell.length_c   1.000
_cell.angle_alpha   90.00
_cell.angle_beta   90.00
_cell.angle_gamma   90.00
#
_symmetry.space_group_name_H-M   'P 1'
#
loop_
_entity.id
_entity.type
_entity.pdbx_description
1 polymer ?
#
loop_
_entity_poly.entity_id
_entity_poly.type
_entity_poly.pdbx_seq_one_letter_code
_entity_poly.pdbx_strand_id
1 'polypeptide(L)'
;MTSPDDKPSVSIRCQDNASVGVSLCDRFSYDADSVHYAVELRAPGLTARVDEVVAGIWDSDLARFLEELAADHRGWDGERSWQTNDRDLTVSAVFRPGGHVGLTWTVRPWPRAAAGWSASATTWLEAGEQMTALAADIRHFLSEEHQ
;
A
#
# COMPACT_ATOMS: atom_id res chain seq x y z
N MET A 1 -21.41 -17.90 -14.16
CA MET A 1 -20.66 -18.57 -13.08
C MET A 1 -19.27 -17.98 -13.11
N THR A 2 -19.13 -16.79 -12.54
CA THR A 2 -17.87 -16.04 -12.51
C THR A 2 -17.03 -16.64 -11.40
N SER A 3 -15.78 -17.03 -11.70
CA SER A 3 -14.87 -17.56 -10.68
C SER A 3 -14.74 -16.53 -9.54
N PRO A 4 -14.81 -16.93 -8.27
CA PRO A 4 -14.74 -16.01 -7.12
C PRO A 4 -13.35 -15.39 -6.89
N ASP A 5 -12.40 -15.58 -7.81
CA ASP A 5 -10.96 -15.33 -7.61
C ASP A 5 -10.41 -14.18 -8.48
N ASP A 6 -11.28 -13.47 -9.21
CA ASP A 6 -10.91 -12.34 -10.07
C ASP A 6 -11.32 -11.00 -9.43
N LYS A 7 -11.07 -10.87 -8.11
CA LYS A 7 -11.19 -9.57 -7.45
C LYS A 7 -9.92 -8.77 -7.73
N PRO A 8 -10.03 -7.49 -8.11
CA PRO A 8 -8.85 -6.65 -8.31
C PRO A 8 -8.06 -6.64 -7.00
N SER A 9 -6.77 -6.97 -7.11
CA SER A 9 -5.85 -6.92 -5.97
C SER A 9 -4.46 -6.53 -6.46
N VAL A 10 -3.75 -5.78 -5.64
CA VAL A 10 -2.35 -5.42 -5.86
C VAL A 10 -1.54 -6.11 -4.79
N SER A 11 -0.48 -6.82 -5.19
CA SER A 11 0.38 -7.51 -4.25
C SER A 11 1.85 -7.16 -4.48
N ILE A 12 2.48 -6.67 -3.43
CA ILE A 12 3.90 -6.36 -3.37
C ILE A 12 4.59 -7.49 -2.62
N ARG A 13 5.63 -8.07 -3.22
CA ARG A 13 6.50 -9.06 -2.55
C ARG A 13 7.91 -8.50 -2.45
N CYS A 14 8.53 -8.69 -1.31
CA CYS A 14 9.93 -8.32 -1.11
C CYS A 14 10.83 -9.23 -1.96
N GLN A 15 11.74 -8.65 -2.74
CA GLN A 15 12.62 -9.42 -3.62
C GLN A 15 13.54 -10.36 -2.83
N ASP A 16 14.10 -9.85 -1.73
CA ASP A 16 15.04 -10.61 -0.88
C ASP A 16 14.34 -11.71 -0.05
N ASN A 17 13.02 -11.60 0.16
CA ASN A 17 12.25 -12.58 0.91
C ASN A 17 10.78 -12.58 0.44
N ALA A 18 10.43 -13.52 -0.43
CA ALA A 18 9.08 -13.67 -0.96
C ALA A 18 8.00 -13.97 0.11
N SER A 19 8.39 -14.35 1.34
CA SER A 19 7.46 -14.52 2.47
C SER A 19 7.02 -13.19 3.08
N VAL A 20 7.70 -12.09 2.74
CA VAL A 20 7.34 -10.72 3.14
C VAL A 20 6.59 -10.06 1.99
N GLY A 21 5.40 -9.58 2.27
CA GLY A 21 4.59 -8.90 1.26
C GLY A 21 3.40 -8.15 1.83
N VAL A 22 2.83 -7.32 0.97
CA VAL A 22 1.66 -6.50 1.25
C VAL A 22 0.66 -6.69 0.12
N SER A 23 -0.60 -6.84 0.45
CA SER A 23 -1.68 -6.94 -0.54
C SER A 23 -2.76 -5.91 -0.24
N LEU A 24 -3.20 -5.17 -1.26
CA LEU A 24 -4.43 -4.38 -1.26
C LEU A 24 -5.48 -5.19 -2.02
N CYS A 25 -6.64 -5.43 -1.41
CA CYS A 25 -7.64 -6.34 -1.94
C CYS A 25 -9.05 -6.01 -1.44
N ASP A 26 -10.04 -6.81 -1.84
CA ASP A 26 -11.44 -6.67 -1.43
C ASP A 26 -11.97 -5.24 -1.57
N ARG A 27 -11.65 -4.61 -2.70
CA ARG A 27 -12.07 -3.26 -3.01
C ARG A 27 -13.58 -3.16 -3.17
N PHE A 28 -14.18 -2.10 -2.62
CA PHE A 28 -15.56 -1.70 -2.86
C PHE A 28 -15.74 -0.20 -2.61
N SER A 29 -16.87 0.36 -3.06
CA SER A 29 -17.23 1.77 -2.84
C SER A 29 -18.68 1.86 -2.38
N TYR A 30 -18.96 2.75 -1.42
CA TYR A 30 -20.33 3.07 -1.01
C TYR A 30 -20.87 4.33 -1.71
N ASP A 31 -19.96 5.21 -2.13
CA ASP A 31 -20.25 6.48 -2.78
C ASP A 31 -19.20 6.80 -3.84
N ALA A 32 -19.39 7.93 -4.52
CA ALA A 32 -18.52 8.38 -5.60
C ALA A 32 -17.28 9.14 -5.14
N ASP A 33 -17.08 9.34 -3.83
CA ASP A 33 -16.01 10.17 -3.27
C ASP A 33 -14.92 9.33 -2.57
N SER A 34 -15.19 8.04 -2.35
CA SER A 34 -14.33 7.15 -1.57
C SER A 34 -14.25 5.72 -2.11
N VAL A 35 -13.09 5.12 -1.88
CA VAL A 35 -12.82 3.71 -2.15
C VAL A 35 -12.37 3.05 -0.86
N HIS A 36 -13.01 1.93 -0.54
CA HIS A 36 -12.68 1.08 0.59
C HIS A 36 -11.96 -0.17 0.11
N TYR A 37 -10.97 -0.63 0.87
CA TYR A 37 -10.23 -1.84 0.57
C TYR A 37 -9.64 -2.43 1.85
N ALA A 38 -9.19 -3.67 1.77
CA ALA A 38 -8.41 -4.28 2.84
C ALA A 38 -6.92 -4.22 2.54
N VAL A 39 -6.12 -4.11 3.59
CA VAL A 39 -4.66 -4.22 3.53
C VAL A 39 -4.22 -5.44 4.34
N GLU A 40 -3.51 -6.34 3.69
CA GLU A 40 -2.93 -7.51 4.31
C GLU A 40 -1.40 -7.40 4.35
N LEU A 41 -0.82 -7.58 5.54
CA LEU A 41 0.61 -7.75 5.74
C LEU A 41 0.92 -9.23 5.98
N ARG A 42 1.96 -9.72 5.30
CA ARG A 42 2.52 -11.06 5.51
C ARG A 42 4.02 -10.97 5.74
N ALA A 43 4.51 -11.69 6.74
CA ALA A 43 5.92 -11.94 6.99
C ALA A 43 6.08 -13.23 7.82
N PRO A 44 7.27 -13.81 7.97
CA PRO A 44 7.47 -14.96 8.85
C PRO A 44 6.95 -14.69 10.28
N GLY A 45 5.93 -15.44 10.71
CA GLY A 45 5.29 -15.28 12.02
C GLY A 45 4.30 -14.11 12.12
N LEU A 46 4.03 -13.39 11.03
CA LEU A 46 3.08 -12.27 10.98
C LEU A 46 2.06 -12.48 9.86
N THR A 47 0.79 -12.42 10.24
CA THR A 47 -0.31 -12.15 9.32
C THR A 47 -1.20 -11.13 9.99
N ALA A 48 -1.37 -9.99 9.35
CA ALA A 48 -2.19 -8.91 9.86
C ALA A 48 -3.06 -8.38 8.73
N ARG A 49 -4.32 -8.06 9.04
CA ARG A 49 -5.27 -7.54 8.08
C ARG A 49 -6.09 -6.44 8.73
N VAL A 50 -6.19 -5.30 8.04
CA VAL A 50 -7.15 -4.25 8.36
C VAL A 50 -8.15 -4.20 7.22
N ASP A 51 -9.42 -4.37 7.55
CA ASP A 51 -10.53 -4.21 6.62
C ASP A 51 -10.99 -2.75 6.59
N GLU A 52 -11.62 -2.35 5.48
CA GLU A 52 -12.24 -1.04 5.28
C GLU A 52 -11.30 0.18 5.39
N VAL A 53 -10.03 0.03 5.00
CA VAL A 53 -9.12 1.18 4.80
C VAL A 53 -9.71 2.10 3.73
N VAL A 54 -9.73 3.40 4.01
CA VAL A 54 -10.38 4.40 3.14
C VAL A 54 -9.36 5.21 2.36
N ALA A 55 -9.49 5.22 1.03
CA ALA A 55 -8.87 6.22 0.15
C ALA A 55 -9.94 7.20 -0.33
N GLY A 56 -9.75 8.49 -0.01
CA GLY A 56 -10.56 9.56 -0.57
C GLY A 56 -10.02 9.98 -1.94
N ILE A 57 -10.90 10.25 -2.89
CA ILE A 57 -10.51 10.65 -4.26
C ILE A 57 -9.81 12.03 -4.27
N TRP A 58 -10.03 12.84 -3.24
CA TRP A 58 -9.51 14.20 -3.12
C TRP A 58 -8.29 14.32 -2.20
N ASP A 59 -8.00 13.30 -1.40
CA ASP A 59 -6.87 13.36 -0.48
C ASP A 59 -5.63 12.72 -1.11
N SER A 60 -4.47 13.10 -0.59
CA SER A 60 -3.14 12.68 -1.01
C SER A 60 -3.16 11.21 -1.41
N ASP A 61 -3.16 10.94 -2.72
CA ASP A 61 -3.27 9.57 -3.24
C ASP A 61 -1.95 8.81 -3.00
N LEU A 62 -2.04 7.58 -2.50
CA LEU A 62 -0.91 6.68 -2.34
C LEU A 62 -0.17 6.48 -3.67
N ALA A 63 -0.90 6.38 -4.79
CA ALA A 63 -0.27 6.24 -6.10
C ALA A 63 0.62 7.44 -6.45
N ARG A 64 0.15 8.66 -6.16
CA ARG A 64 0.92 9.89 -6.37
C ARG A 64 2.16 9.93 -5.48
N PHE A 65 2.05 9.53 -4.22
CA PHE A 65 3.20 9.43 -3.33
C PHE A 65 4.27 8.48 -3.89
N LEU A 66 3.87 7.29 -4.35
CA LEU A 66 4.78 6.30 -4.94
C LEU A 66 5.43 6.80 -6.24
N GLU A 67 4.69 7.58 -7.05
CA GLU A 67 5.22 8.27 -8.22
C GLU A 67 6.28 9.31 -7.91
N GLU A 68 6.06 10.12 -6.87
CA GLU A 68 7.05 11.10 -6.43
C GLU A 68 8.35 10.40 -5.96
N LEU A 69 8.23 9.24 -5.29
CA LEU A 69 9.38 8.41 -4.95
C LEU A 69 10.09 7.85 -6.19
N ALA A 70 9.33 7.39 -7.20
CA ALA A 70 9.89 6.87 -8.45
C ALA A 70 10.59 7.97 -9.28
N ALA A 71 10.02 9.17 -9.32
CA ALA A 71 10.61 10.32 -10.00
C ALA A 71 11.97 10.69 -9.38
N ASP A 72 12.09 10.59 -8.06
CA ASP A 72 13.32 10.84 -7.30
C ASP A 72 14.23 9.60 -7.18
N HIS A 73 14.23 8.71 -8.20
CA HIS A 73 15.11 7.54 -8.32
C HIS A 73 16.62 7.81 -8.14
N ARG A 74 17.06 9.08 -8.28
CA ARG A 74 18.45 9.49 -8.00
C ARG A 74 18.80 9.50 -6.52
N GLY A 75 17.80 9.41 -5.65
CA GLY A 75 17.92 9.36 -4.21
C GLY A 75 17.47 10.63 -3.51
N TRP A 76 17.11 10.47 -2.24
CA TRP A 76 16.78 11.54 -1.31
C TRP A 76 17.33 11.21 0.08
N ASP A 77 17.50 12.24 0.91
CA ASP A 77 17.89 12.08 2.30
C ASP A 77 16.67 11.95 3.21
N GLY A 78 16.81 11.12 4.26
CA GLY A 78 15.78 10.95 5.29
C GLY A 78 14.61 10.05 4.90
N GLU A 79 13.53 10.17 5.65
CA GLU A 79 12.29 9.43 5.45
C GLU A 79 11.22 10.34 4.81
N ARG A 80 10.50 9.79 3.83
CA ARG A 80 9.26 10.37 3.31
C ARG A 80 8.11 9.48 3.74
N SER A 81 6.99 10.07 4.13
CA SER A 81 5.84 9.29 4.59
C SER A 81 4.53 9.79 4.00
N TRP A 82 3.62 8.84 3.88
CA TRP A 82 2.24 9.03 3.47
C TRP A 82 1.34 8.24 4.42
N GLN A 83 0.11 8.70 4.64
CA GLN A 83 -0.88 7.99 5.44
C GLN A 83 -2.29 8.29 4.93
N THR A 84 -3.21 7.37 5.17
CA THR A 84 -4.65 7.63 5.04
C THR A 84 -5.10 8.64 6.10
N ASN A 85 -6.25 9.27 5.89
CA ASN A 85 -6.82 10.24 6.85
C ASN A 85 -7.13 9.63 8.21
N ASP A 86 -7.60 8.39 8.18
CA ASP A 86 -7.81 7.58 9.37
C ASP A 86 -6.50 7.01 9.96
N ARG A 87 -5.38 7.11 9.23
CA ARG A 87 -4.10 6.51 9.59
C ARG A 87 -4.16 4.99 9.78
N ASP A 88 -5.18 4.34 9.20
CA ASP A 88 -5.28 2.89 9.20
C ASP A 88 -4.18 2.27 8.34
N LEU A 89 -3.69 3.02 7.34
CA LEU A 89 -2.49 2.72 6.59
C LEU A 89 -1.50 3.90 6.64
N THR A 90 -0.24 3.60 6.92
CA THR A 90 0.91 4.51 6.78
C THR A 90 1.99 3.83 5.96
N VAL A 91 2.56 4.54 4.99
CA VAL A 91 3.68 4.08 4.17
C VAL A 91 4.84 5.05 4.36
N SER A 92 5.92 4.56 4.96
CA SER A 92 7.19 5.29 5.09
C SER A 92 8.21 4.76 4.09
N ALA A 93 9.00 5.65 3.49
CA ALA A 93 9.96 5.35 2.44
C ALA A 93 11.34 5.91 2.77
N VAL A 94 12.35 5.05 2.66
CA VAL A 94 13.77 5.43 2.76
C VAL A 94 14.52 4.98 1.51
N PHE A 95 15.32 5.87 0.94
CA PHE A 95 16.23 5.52 -0.13
C PHE A 95 17.49 4.89 0.43
N ARG A 96 17.97 3.80 -0.18
CA ARG A 96 19.22 3.15 0.18
C ARG A 96 20.27 3.31 -0.92
N PRO A 97 21.56 3.42 -0.54
CA PRO A 97 22.64 3.27 -1.50
C PRO A 97 22.45 1.99 -2.31
N GLY A 98 22.57 2.08 -3.64
CA GLY A 98 22.31 0.97 -4.54
C GLY A 98 20.96 1.03 -5.28
N GLY A 99 20.23 2.15 -5.21
CA GLY A 99 19.05 2.37 -6.06
C GLY A 99 17.80 1.61 -5.61
N HIS A 100 17.68 1.36 -4.30
CA HIS A 100 16.53 0.65 -3.73
C HIS A 100 15.77 1.53 -2.76
N VAL A 101 14.46 1.35 -2.73
CA VAL A 101 13.54 2.01 -1.81
C VAL A 101 12.99 0.97 -0.84
N GLY A 102 13.15 1.24 0.45
CA GLY A 102 12.49 0.48 1.50
C GLY A 102 11.15 1.12 1.82
N LEU A 103 10.06 0.44 1.47
CA LEU A 103 8.71 0.84 1.85
C LEU A 103 8.29 0.08 3.11
N THR A 104 8.07 0.80 4.20
CA THR A 104 7.52 0.25 5.44
C THR A 104 6.03 0.55 5.50
N TRP A 105 5.23 -0.50 5.36
CA TRP A 105 3.78 -0.47 5.41
C TRP A 105 3.35 -0.75 6.84
N THR A 106 2.71 0.21 7.48
CA THR A 106 2.18 0.08 8.83
C THR A 106 0.66 0.11 8.76
N VAL A 107 0.03 -0.93 9.29
CA VAL A 107 -1.42 -1.01 9.38
C VAL A 107 -1.86 -1.02 10.84
N ARG A 108 -2.99 -0.38 11.11
CA ARG A 108 -3.63 -0.37 12.42
C ARG A 108 -5.15 -0.24 12.23
N PRO A 109 -5.99 -0.89 13.05
CA PRO A 109 -7.41 -0.60 13.05
C PRO A 109 -7.68 0.79 13.64
N TRP A 110 -8.63 1.53 13.06
CA TRP A 110 -9.09 2.81 13.57
C TRP A 110 -9.45 2.75 15.08
N PRO A 111 -9.20 3.81 15.89
CA PRO A 111 -9.24 3.77 17.36
C PRO A 111 -10.58 3.41 18.03
N ARG A 112 -11.66 3.16 17.28
CA ARG A 112 -12.92 2.64 17.83
C ARG A 112 -12.83 1.18 18.26
N ALA A 113 -11.84 0.42 17.80
CA ALA A 113 -11.59 -0.93 18.28
C ALA A 113 -11.00 -0.88 19.71
N ALA A 114 -11.75 -1.39 20.70
CA ALA A 114 -11.39 -1.39 22.12
C ALA A 114 -10.07 -2.13 22.48
N ALA A 115 -9.43 -2.76 21.49
CA ALA A 115 -8.10 -3.37 21.56
C ALA A 115 -7.33 -3.03 20.27
N GLY A 116 -6.70 -1.86 20.23
CA GLY A 116 -5.90 -1.43 19.09
C GLY A 116 -4.62 -2.25 18.96
N TRP A 117 -4.25 -2.57 17.73
CA TRP A 117 -2.96 -3.16 17.40
C TRP A 117 -2.33 -2.38 16.25
N SER A 118 -1.03 -2.56 16.04
CA SER A 118 -0.33 -2.09 14.86
C SER A 118 0.63 -3.18 14.39
N ALA A 119 0.73 -3.38 13.09
CA ALA A 119 1.73 -4.25 12.49
C ALA A 119 2.41 -3.52 11.34
N SER A 120 3.68 -3.86 11.10
CA SER A 120 4.44 -3.29 10.00
C SER A 120 5.22 -4.36 9.26
N ALA A 121 5.33 -4.20 7.94
CA ALA A 121 6.20 -5.01 7.09
C ALA A 121 6.97 -4.09 6.13
N THR A 122 8.23 -4.41 5.86
CA THR A 122 9.06 -3.63 4.93
C THR A 122 9.29 -4.42 3.65
N THR A 123 8.98 -3.82 2.51
CA THR A 123 9.28 -4.36 1.17
C THR A 123 10.38 -3.53 0.51
N TRP A 124 11.28 -4.19 -0.22
CA TRP A 124 12.34 -3.55 -0.99
C TRP A 124 12.04 -3.60 -2.48
N LEU A 125 12.14 -2.45 -3.13
CA LEU A 125 11.87 -2.27 -4.56
C LEU A 125 12.99 -1.47 -5.21
N GLU A 126 13.27 -1.74 -6.48
CA GLU A 126 14.12 -0.88 -7.29
C GLU A 126 13.45 0.50 -7.49
N ALA A 127 14.22 1.57 -7.32
CA ALA A 127 13.70 2.94 -7.19
C ALA A 127 13.05 3.50 -8.46
N GLY A 128 13.36 2.97 -9.64
CA GLY A 128 12.83 3.39 -10.93
C GLY A 128 11.62 2.56 -11.39
N GLU A 129 11.89 1.51 -12.16
CA GLU A 129 10.87 0.74 -12.90
C GLU A 129 9.92 0.00 -11.95
N GLN A 130 10.43 -0.62 -10.88
CA GLN A 130 9.57 -1.35 -9.95
C GLN A 130 8.66 -0.42 -9.15
N MET A 131 9.18 0.73 -8.71
CA MET A 131 8.36 1.76 -8.06
C MET A 131 7.34 2.37 -9.01
N THR A 132 7.71 2.60 -10.28
CA THR A 132 6.79 3.12 -11.31
C THR A 132 5.67 2.13 -11.61
N ALA A 133 5.99 0.84 -11.77
CA ALA A 133 5.00 -0.22 -11.95
C ALA A 133 4.06 -0.31 -10.74
N LEU A 134 4.61 -0.29 -9.52
CA LEU A 134 3.80 -0.29 -8.31
C LEU A 134 2.84 0.90 -8.24
N ALA A 135 3.31 2.10 -8.55
CA ALA A 135 2.46 3.29 -8.56
C ALA A 135 1.31 3.18 -9.59
N ALA A 136 1.59 2.62 -10.76
CA ALA A 136 0.60 2.36 -11.79
C ALA A 136 -0.45 1.31 -11.34
N ASP A 137 0.00 0.20 -10.74
CA ASP A 137 -0.88 -0.86 -10.24
C ASP A 137 -1.79 -0.33 -9.13
N ILE A 138 -1.25 0.46 -8.19
CA ILE A 138 -2.02 1.08 -7.11
C ILE A 138 -3.01 2.11 -7.68
N ARG A 139 -2.59 2.96 -8.62
CA ARG A 139 -3.52 3.89 -9.29
C ARG A 139 -4.66 3.13 -9.93
N HIS A 140 -4.35 2.09 -10.69
CA HIS A 140 -5.35 1.31 -11.39
C HIS A 140 -6.34 0.73 -10.38
N PHE A 141 -5.84 0.03 -9.36
CA PHE A 141 -6.65 -0.51 -8.28
C PHE A 141 -7.56 0.53 -7.62
N LEU A 142 -7.07 1.73 -7.33
CA LEU A 142 -7.88 2.78 -6.70
C LEU A 142 -8.91 3.39 -7.67
N SER A 143 -8.58 3.52 -8.95
CA SER A 143 -9.42 4.22 -9.95
C SER A 143 -10.41 3.36 -10.72
N GLU A 144 -10.31 2.02 -10.71
CA GLU A 144 -11.23 1.15 -11.45
C GLU A 144 -12.68 1.30 -11.00
N GLU A 145 -13.57 1.95 -11.74
CA GLU A 145 -15.00 1.93 -11.35
C GLU A 145 -15.56 0.50 -11.47
N HIS A 146 -16.31 0.03 -10.46
CA HIS A 146 -17.01 -1.25 -10.54
C HIS A 146 -17.99 -1.22 -11.73
N GLN A 147 -17.80 -2.13 -12.68
CA GLN A 147 -18.78 -2.40 -13.73
C GLN A 147 -19.91 -3.31 -13.23
#